data_AF-A0AAV4M1S1-F1
#
_entry.id   AF-A0AAV4M1S1-F1
#
_cell.length_a   1.000
_cell.length_b   1.000
_cell.length_c   1.000
_cell.angle_alpha   90.00
_cell.angle_beta   90.00
_cell.angle_gamma   90.00
#
_symmetry.space_group_name_H-M   'P 1'
#
loop_
_entity.id
_entity.type
_entity.pdbx_description
1 polymer ?
#
loop_
_entity_poly.entity_id
_entity_poly.type
_entity_poly.pdbx_seq_one_letter_code
_entity_poly.pdbx_strand_id
1 'polypeptide(L)'
;MVSNSPTEVPTDLKEIIDWMSRVPYSSGVRVICTQIFGILRETVQSFPKMTVFYKVKSAMDTFMRKRELKGYSAYGEAALAVKGYPDTEHGMCLDNTKHNDLHMGPSNGNDKCDVTNFESLEYEALNNIIFHTFEGCDALMKVLQKQGYVRVYVRSAEWDKGCKENQQTCAEVFLGFLPALHASLSTLHDIISGDNASELQVNDKDNTIGRFLQASGFEVYDQLKGDVDGQTLREAAAFLTPEYLQKLYYLCGFWKLYTKPYIYDY
;
A
#
# COMPACT_ATOMS: atom_id res chain seq x y z
N MET A 1 -3.99 -16.19 -13.32
CA MET A 1 -2.90 -16.59 -14.24
C MET A 1 -1.62 -16.65 -13.43
N VAL A 2 -0.69 -17.55 -13.74
CA VAL A 2 0.62 -17.56 -13.08
C VAL A 2 1.51 -16.54 -13.77
N SER A 3 1.99 -15.55 -13.02
CA SER A 3 2.88 -14.50 -13.48
C SER A 3 4.34 -14.94 -13.40
N ASN A 4 5.08 -14.76 -14.50
CA ASN A 4 6.50 -15.13 -14.59
C ASN A 4 7.45 -13.94 -14.38
N SER A 5 6.94 -12.71 -14.26
CA SER A 5 7.79 -11.52 -14.15
C SER A 5 7.39 -10.60 -12.99
N PRO A 6 8.34 -10.11 -12.16
CA PRO A 6 8.07 -9.09 -11.15
C PRO A 6 7.77 -7.71 -11.76
N THR A 7 7.82 -7.56 -13.09
CA THR A 7 7.36 -6.36 -13.81
C THR A 7 5.91 -6.44 -14.25
N GLU A 8 5.27 -7.61 -14.12
CA GLU A 8 3.82 -7.69 -14.28
C GLU A 8 3.15 -6.94 -13.14
N VAL A 9 2.10 -6.22 -13.50
CA VAL A 9 1.45 -5.26 -12.63
C VAL A 9 0.46 -6.01 -11.74
N PRO A 10 0.59 -5.94 -10.39
CA PRO A 10 -0.43 -6.46 -9.51
C PRO A 10 -1.79 -5.85 -9.83
N THR A 11 -2.86 -6.60 -9.66
CA THR A 11 -4.23 -6.17 -9.96
C THR A 11 -5.15 -6.17 -8.74
N ASP A 12 -4.69 -6.70 -7.62
CA ASP A 12 -5.37 -6.70 -6.32
C ASP A 12 -4.36 -6.90 -5.17
N LEU A 13 -4.88 -6.88 -3.93
CA LEU A 13 -4.07 -7.03 -2.72
C LEU A 13 -3.34 -8.38 -2.65
N LYS A 14 -3.98 -9.47 -3.07
CA LYS A 14 -3.34 -10.80 -3.10
C LYS A 14 -2.10 -10.75 -3.97
N GLU A 15 -2.22 -10.19 -5.18
CA GLU A 15 -1.09 -10.05 -6.09
C GLU A 15 -0.01 -9.10 -5.55
N ILE A 16 -0.38 -8.01 -4.88
CA ILE A 16 0.59 -7.11 -4.22
C ILE A 16 1.42 -7.88 -3.19
N ILE A 17 0.76 -8.63 -2.31
CA ILE A 17 1.44 -9.39 -1.25
C ILE A 17 2.30 -10.51 -1.84
N ASP A 18 1.79 -11.21 -2.87
CA ASP A 18 2.57 -12.22 -3.58
C ASP A 18 3.80 -11.62 -4.26
N TRP A 19 3.69 -10.43 -4.85
CA TRP A 19 4.82 -9.70 -5.42
C TRP A 19 5.86 -9.34 -4.34
N MET A 20 5.41 -8.80 -3.20
CA MET A 20 6.29 -8.40 -2.10
C MET A 20 7.06 -9.60 -1.53
N SER A 21 6.41 -10.77 -1.44
CA SER A 21 7.06 -12.00 -0.95
C SER A 21 8.22 -12.50 -1.84
N ARG A 22 8.41 -11.91 -3.04
CA ARG A 22 9.50 -12.27 -3.96
C ARG A 22 10.71 -11.35 -3.83
N VAL A 23 10.58 -10.26 -3.11
CA VAL A 23 11.68 -9.35 -2.83
C VAL A 23 12.54 -9.95 -1.71
N PRO A 24 13.84 -10.16 -1.92
CA PRO A 24 14.73 -10.60 -0.86
C PRO A 24 14.72 -9.58 0.28
N TYR A 25 14.41 -10.03 1.50
CA TYR A 25 14.17 -9.19 2.67
C TYR A 25 15.22 -8.11 2.92
N SER A 26 16.50 -8.44 2.90
CA SER A 26 17.55 -7.48 3.24
C SER A 26 18.07 -6.75 2.00
N SER A 27 18.58 -7.49 1.02
CA SER A 27 19.21 -6.90 -0.16
C SER A 27 18.21 -6.27 -1.13
N GLY A 28 16.99 -6.83 -1.24
CA GLY A 28 16.00 -6.37 -2.20
C GLY A 28 15.22 -5.15 -1.70
N VAL A 29 14.75 -5.21 -0.45
CA VAL A 29 14.04 -4.08 0.18
C VAL A 29 14.92 -2.84 0.22
N ARG A 30 16.20 -2.98 0.58
CA ARG A 30 17.15 -1.85 0.61
C ARG A 30 17.32 -1.19 -0.77
N VAL A 31 17.37 -1.99 -1.84
CA VAL A 31 17.46 -1.49 -3.21
C VAL A 31 16.21 -0.71 -3.59
N ILE A 32 15.01 -1.26 -3.32
CA ILE A 32 13.74 -0.54 -3.54
C ILE A 32 13.72 0.77 -2.75
N CYS A 33 14.07 0.73 -1.47
CA CYS A 33 14.13 1.92 -0.62
C CYS A 33 15.07 2.99 -1.18
N THR A 34 16.25 2.60 -1.66
CA THR A 34 17.22 3.54 -2.25
C THR A 34 16.64 4.25 -3.47
N GLN A 35 15.97 3.51 -4.35
CA GLN A 35 15.34 4.07 -5.54
C GLN A 35 14.15 4.97 -5.19
N ILE A 36 13.30 4.55 -4.25
CA ILE A 36 12.18 5.37 -3.76
C ILE A 36 12.69 6.65 -3.13
N PHE A 37 13.73 6.59 -2.30
CA PHE A 37 14.35 7.76 -1.69
C PHE A 37 14.84 8.75 -2.74
N GLY A 38 15.48 8.26 -3.81
CA GLY A 38 15.89 9.08 -4.96
C GLY A 38 14.69 9.76 -5.63
N ILE A 39 13.69 8.98 -6.03
CA ILE A 39 12.46 9.48 -6.67
C ILE A 39 11.78 10.55 -5.79
N LEU A 40 11.64 10.30 -4.50
CA LEU A 40 10.96 11.22 -3.58
C LEU A 40 11.77 12.49 -3.30
N ARG A 41 13.09 12.52 -3.55
CA ARG A 41 13.92 13.73 -3.41
C ARG A 41 14.12 14.50 -4.71
N GLU A 42 13.86 13.89 -5.85
CA GLU A 42 13.95 14.58 -7.14
C GLU A 42 12.93 15.72 -7.25
N THR A 43 13.28 16.74 -8.01
CA THR A 43 12.36 17.84 -8.30
C THR A 43 11.35 17.41 -9.36
N VAL A 44 10.18 18.05 -9.42
CA VAL A 44 9.14 17.69 -10.39
C VAL A 44 9.65 17.75 -11.84
N GLN A 45 10.56 18.68 -12.13
CA GLN A 45 11.15 18.86 -13.45
C GLN A 45 12.19 17.79 -13.82
N SER A 46 12.81 17.14 -12.82
CA SER A 46 13.84 16.14 -13.03
C SER A 46 13.33 14.70 -12.96
N PHE A 47 12.04 14.51 -12.67
CA PHE A 47 11.48 13.18 -12.49
C PHE A 47 11.79 12.27 -13.69
N PRO A 48 12.21 11.02 -13.43
CA PRO A 48 12.45 10.10 -14.50
C PRO A 48 11.11 9.71 -15.10
N LYS A 49 11.13 9.20 -16.33
CA LYS A 49 9.91 8.76 -16.99
C LYS A 49 9.35 7.51 -16.30
N MET A 50 8.46 7.68 -15.33
CA MET A 50 7.88 6.60 -14.51
C MET A 50 6.78 5.82 -15.26
N THR A 51 7.15 5.17 -16.36
CA THR A 51 6.18 4.52 -17.26
C THR A 51 5.49 3.32 -16.60
N VAL A 52 6.19 2.57 -15.75
CA VAL A 52 5.62 1.38 -15.08
C VAL A 52 4.71 1.82 -13.95
N PHE A 53 5.08 2.86 -13.22
CA PHE A 53 4.25 3.47 -12.19
C PHE A 53 2.85 3.82 -12.71
N TYR A 54 2.72 4.48 -13.87
CA TYR A 54 1.41 4.85 -14.41
C TYR A 54 0.55 3.64 -14.80
N LYS A 55 1.17 2.55 -15.27
CA LYS A 55 0.44 1.29 -15.54
C LYS A 55 -0.10 0.69 -14.24
N VAL A 56 0.73 0.65 -13.20
CA VAL A 56 0.35 0.13 -11.89
C VAL A 56 -0.73 1.00 -11.25
N LYS A 57 -0.55 2.32 -11.25
CA LYS A 57 -1.55 3.30 -10.82
C LYS A 57 -2.91 3.06 -11.49
N SER A 58 -2.94 2.81 -12.81
CA SER A 58 -4.18 2.53 -13.54
C SER A 58 -4.85 1.23 -13.09
N ALA A 59 -4.08 0.16 -12.89
CA ALA A 59 -4.60 -1.10 -12.38
C ALA A 59 -5.16 -0.94 -10.96
N MET A 60 -4.46 -0.19 -10.12
CA MET A 60 -4.83 0.07 -8.73
C MET A 60 -6.06 0.96 -8.62
N ASP A 61 -6.22 1.98 -9.47
CA ASP A 61 -7.47 2.76 -9.53
C ASP A 61 -8.67 1.87 -9.91
N THR A 62 -8.46 0.91 -10.80
CA THR A 62 -9.50 -0.07 -11.17
C THR A 62 -9.84 -0.98 -9.98
N PHE A 63 -8.83 -1.53 -9.31
CA PHE A 63 -8.98 -2.37 -8.12
C PHE A 63 -9.74 -1.64 -7.01
N MET A 64 -9.32 -0.43 -6.65
CA MET A 64 -9.92 0.32 -5.54
C MET A 64 -11.38 0.74 -5.82
N ARG A 65 -11.84 0.69 -7.07
CA ARG A 65 -13.21 1.01 -7.48
C ARG A 65 -14.14 -0.21 -7.56
N LYS A 66 -13.65 -1.42 -7.29
CA LYS A 66 -14.47 -2.63 -7.23
C LYS A 66 -15.69 -2.40 -6.35
N ARG A 67 -16.85 -2.90 -6.77
CA ARG A 67 -18.14 -2.64 -6.11
C ARG A 67 -18.12 -3.12 -4.66
N GLU A 68 -17.47 -4.25 -4.44
CA GLU A 68 -17.29 -4.95 -3.17
C GLU A 68 -16.47 -4.14 -2.17
N LEU A 69 -15.64 -3.19 -2.65
CA LEU A 69 -14.75 -2.38 -1.83
C LEU A 69 -15.29 -0.97 -1.56
N LYS A 70 -16.37 -0.55 -2.24
CA LYS A 70 -16.94 0.82 -2.11
C LYS A 70 -17.44 1.16 -0.70
N GLY A 71 -17.72 0.15 0.13
CA GLY A 71 -18.21 0.35 1.50
C GLY A 71 -17.12 0.73 2.50
N TYR A 72 -15.84 0.61 2.13
CA TYR A 72 -14.70 0.89 3.01
C TYR A 72 -14.16 2.30 2.73
N SER A 73 -14.13 3.16 3.76
CA SER A 73 -13.71 4.57 3.66
C SER A 73 -12.31 4.71 3.06
N ALA A 74 -11.35 3.90 3.52
CA ALA A 74 -9.96 3.95 3.07
C ALA A 74 -9.80 3.75 1.55
N TYR A 75 -10.65 2.93 0.94
CA TYR A 75 -10.68 2.74 -0.52
C TYR A 75 -11.26 3.96 -1.25
N GLY A 76 -12.31 4.56 -0.71
CA GLY A 76 -12.89 5.80 -1.24
C GLY A 76 -11.87 6.94 -1.22
N GLU A 77 -11.19 7.13 -0.09
CA GLU A 77 -10.16 8.14 0.11
C GLU A 77 -8.96 7.93 -0.83
N ALA A 78 -8.40 6.72 -0.86
CA ALA A 78 -7.28 6.40 -1.75
C ALA A 78 -7.66 6.57 -3.24
N ALA A 79 -8.87 6.14 -3.64
CA ALA A 79 -9.36 6.30 -5.01
C ALA A 79 -9.62 7.76 -5.41
N LEU A 80 -9.85 8.66 -4.45
CA LEU A 80 -9.91 10.10 -4.69
C LEU A 80 -8.49 10.67 -4.78
N ALA A 81 -7.62 10.31 -3.85
CA ALA A 81 -6.24 10.78 -3.79
C ALA A 81 -5.45 10.43 -5.07
N VAL A 82 -5.63 9.24 -5.65
CA VAL A 82 -4.94 8.86 -6.90
C VAL A 82 -5.39 9.64 -8.14
N LYS A 83 -6.60 10.22 -8.12
CA LYS A 83 -7.06 11.15 -9.17
C LYS A 83 -6.40 12.52 -9.07
N GLY A 84 -5.74 12.77 -7.94
CA GLY A 84 -4.96 13.95 -7.66
C GLY A 84 -5.71 14.96 -6.83
N TYR A 85 -4.96 15.58 -5.91
CA TYR A 85 -5.42 16.75 -5.18
C TYR A 85 -5.41 17.95 -6.13
N PRO A 86 -6.42 18.82 -6.04
CA PRO A 86 -6.44 20.07 -6.80
C PRO A 86 -5.33 21.03 -6.36
N ASP A 87 -4.70 20.79 -5.20
CA ASP A 87 -3.66 21.65 -4.65
C ASP A 87 -2.57 20.83 -3.93
N THR A 88 -1.32 21.27 -4.08
CA THR A 88 -0.14 20.85 -3.30
C THR A 88 -0.24 21.19 -1.81
N GLU A 89 -1.18 22.03 -1.40
CA GLU A 89 -1.36 22.46 0.00
C GLU A 89 -1.94 21.39 0.96
N HIS A 90 -2.25 20.18 0.49
CA HIS A 90 -2.91 19.13 1.29
C HIS A 90 -1.97 17.98 1.75
N GLY A 91 -0.65 18.17 1.78
CA GLY A 91 0.26 17.16 2.32
C GLY A 91 0.34 17.23 3.85
N MET A 92 -0.14 16.22 4.57
CA MET A 92 0.11 16.14 6.03
C MET A 92 1.61 15.78 6.30
N CYS A 93 2.13 16.05 7.50
CA CYS A 93 3.55 15.87 7.85
C CYS A 93 3.93 14.43 8.26
N LEU A 94 5.07 13.92 7.77
CA LEU A 94 5.65 12.62 8.15
C LEU A 94 6.31 12.59 9.53
N ASP A 95 6.72 13.75 10.03
CA ASP A 95 7.22 13.84 11.40
C ASP A 95 6.03 13.83 12.36
N ASN A 96 6.19 13.19 13.52
CA ASN A 96 5.13 13.08 14.53
C ASN A 96 4.81 14.44 15.21
N THR A 97 4.97 15.58 14.54
CA THR A 97 4.51 16.87 15.07
C THR A 97 2.99 16.85 15.08
N LYS A 98 2.43 16.90 16.29
CA LYS A 98 0.99 16.83 16.55
C LYS A 98 0.29 17.98 15.83
N HIS A 99 -0.33 17.69 14.69
CA HIS A 99 -1.46 18.48 14.23
C HIS A 99 -2.68 17.99 15.02
N ASN A 100 -3.36 18.88 15.72
CA ASN A 100 -4.50 18.50 16.57
C ASN A 100 -5.56 17.80 15.70
N ASP A 101 -5.75 16.50 15.96
CA ASP A 101 -6.53 15.52 15.19
C ASP A 101 -8.05 15.78 15.10
N LEU A 102 -8.55 16.98 15.41
CA LEU A 102 -9.99 17.21 15.63
C LEU A 102 -10.72 18.02 14.56
N HIS A 103 -10.04 18.55 13.55
CA HIS A 103 -10.69 19.40 12.55
C HIS A 103 -10.31 19.05 11.10
N MET A 104 -10.92 17.99 10.56
CA MET A 104 -11.25 17.91 9.11
C MET A 104 -12.39 18.89 8.75
N GLY A 105 -12.31 20.13 9.23
CA GLY A 105 -13.13 21.26 8.78
C GLY A 105 -12.27 22.19 7.92
N PRO A 106 -12.88 23.13 7.17
CA PRO A 106 -12.13 24.14 6.42
C PRO A 106 -11.30 24.97 7.42
N SER A 107 -10.03 24.61 7.56
CA SER A 107 -9.10 25.25 8.47
C SER A 107 -8.67 26.59 7.89
N ASN A 108 -8.72 27.61 8.73
CA ASN A 108 -8.30 28.97 8.41
C ASN A 108 -6.78 28.98 8.13
N GLY A 109 -6.40 28.88 6.84
CA GLY A 109 -5.23 29.49 6.17
C GLY A 109 -3.80 29.29 6.68
N ASN A 110 -3.56 28.97 7.95
CA ASN A 110 -2.26 29.10 8.61
C ASN A 110 -1.75 27.79 9.24
N ASP A 111 -2.58 26.75 9.37
CA ASP A 111 -2.14 25.39 9.73
C ASP A 111 -1.88 24.56 8.47
N LYS A 112 -1.23 25.18 7.47
CA LYS A 112 -0.77 24.46 6.28
C LYS A 112 0.43 23.65 6.71
N CYS A 113 0.24 22.32 6.80
CA CYS A 113 1.35 21.38 6.86
C CYS A 113 2.24 21.69 5.66
N ASP A 114 3.45 22.15 5.94
CA ASP A 114 4.39 22.49 4.89
C ASP A 114 4.89 21.17 4.30
N VAL A 115 4.36 20.82 3.14
CA VAL A 115 4.72 19.64 2.34
C VAL A 115 6.22 19.63 2.01
N THR A 116 6.93 20.73 2.30
CA THR A 116 8.38 20.90 2.22
C THR A 116 9.16 20.06 3.22
N ASN A 117 8.56 19.52 4.29
CA ASN A 117 9.34 18.78 5.28
C ASN A 117 9.76 17.36 4.81
N PHE A 118 9.49 16.97 3.56
CA PHE A 118 10.13 15.79 2.95
C PHE A 118 11.63 15.98 2.73
N GLU A 119 12.15 17.21 2.76
CA GLU A 119 13.61 17.45 2.83
C GLU A 119 14.25 16.88 4.10
N SER A 120 13.46 16.75 5.18
CA SER A 120 13.90 16.11 6.43
C SER A 120 13.57 14.62 6.52
N LEU A 121 12.99 14.02 5.46
CA LEU A 121 12.80 12.56 5.43
C LEU A 121 14.17 11.88 5.47
N GLU A 122 14.45 11.23 6.59
CA GLU A 122 15.65 10.43 6.73
C GLU A 122 15.50 9.11 5.98
N TYR A 123 16.56 8.70 5.27
CA TYR A 123 16.61 7.42 4.58
C TYR A 123 16.27 6.27 5.53
N GLU A 124 16.73 6.33 6.78
CA GLU A 124 16.48 5.30 7.79
C GLU A 124 15.00 5.19 8.16
N ALA A 125 14.32 6.33 8.34
CA ALA A 125 12.88 6.34 8.61
C ALA A 125 12.08 5.73 7.44
N LEU A 126 12.41 6.10 6.21
CA LEU A 126 11.80 5.52 5.01
C LEU A 126 12.06 4.00 4.91
N ASN A 127 13.32 3.60 5.10
CA ASN A 127 13.73 2.20 5.06
C ASN A 127 12.97 1.37 6.11
N ASN A 128 12.78 1.92 7.31
CA ASN A 128 12.03 1.26 8.36
C ASN A 128 10.56 1.06 7.98
N ILE A 129 9.89 2.08 7.41
CA ILE A 129 8.49 1.95 6.98
C ILE A 129 8.37 0.83 5.95
N ILE A 130 9.18 0.88 4.89
CA ILE A 130 9.15 -0.11 3.81
C ILE A 130 9.48 -1.50 4.36
N PHE A 131 10.55 -1.65 5.14
CA PHE A 131 10.95 -2.95 5.69
C PHE A 131 9.84 -3.60 6.53
N HIS A 132 9.23 -2.83 7.43
CA HIS A 132 8.12 -3.31 8.25
C HIS A 132 6.89 -3.64 7.38
N THR A 133 6.67 -2.97 6.24
CA THR A 133 5.57 -3.32 5.32
C THR A 133 5.80 -4.72 4.75
N PHE A 134 7.02 -5.01 4.30
CA PHE A 134 7.38 -6.32 3.76
C PHE A 134 7.32 -7.43 4.82
N GLU A 135 7.85 -7.17 6.01
CA GLU A 135 7.84 -8.13 7.12
C GLU A 135 6.41 -8.40 7.61
N GLY A 136 5.63 -7.35 7.84
CA GLY A 136 4.24 -7.44 8.31
C GLY A 136 3.34 -8.18 7.32
N CYS A 137 3.42 -7.86 6.01
CA CYS A 137 2.66 -8.56 4.99
C CYS A 137 3.00 -10.06 4.92
N ASP A 138 4.26 -10.46 5.13
CA ASP A 138 4.62 -11.87 5.17
C ASP A 138 4.19 -12.58 6.45
N ALA A 139 4.27 -11.90 7.59
CA ALA A 139 3.70 -12.40 8.85
C ALA A 139 2.19 -12.68 8.71
N LEU A 140 1.45 -11.74 8.12
CA LEU A 140 0.03 -11.92 7.78
C LEU A 140 -0.19 -13.16 6.90
N MET A 141 0.60 -13.32 5.84
CA MET A 141 0.47 -14.46 4.94
C MET A 141 0.80 -15.79 5.59
N LYS A 142 1.79 -15.86 6.49
CA LYS A 142 2.10 -17.09 7.23
C LYS A 142 0.91 -17.57 8.07
N VAL A 143 0.14 -16.63 8.60
CA VAL A 143 -1.09 -16.93 9.35
C VAL A 143 -2.21 -17.32 8.39
N LEU A 144 -2.48 -16.53 7.34
CA LEU A 144 -3.61 -16.72 6.43
C LEU A 144 -3.51 -17.98 5.54
N GLN A 145 -2.34 -18.28 4.99
CA GLN A 145 -2.21 -19.23 3.88
C GLN A 145 -2.42 -20.70 4.30
N LYS A 146 -3.29 -21.42 3.59
CA LYS A 146 -3.45 -22.87 3.72
C LYS A 146 -2.32 -23.61 3.02
N GLN A 147 -2.11 -24.88 3.38
CA GLN A 147 -1.27 -25.77 2.59
C GLN A 147 -1.80 -25.85 1.14
N GLY A 148 -0.93 -25.60 0.17
CA GLY A 148 -1.30 -25.55 -1.24
C GLY A 148 -1.67 -24.16 -1.76
N TYR A 149 -1.51 -23.10 -0.96
CA TYR A 149 -1.65 -21.71 -1.42
C TYR A 149 -0.85 -21.46 -2.71
N VAL A 150 -1.55 -21.03 -3.76
CA VAL A 150 -0.94 -20.76 -5.06
C VAL A 150 -0.62 -19.27 -5.16
N ARG A 151 0.67 -18.96 -5.13
CA ARG A 151 1.18 -17.60 -5.37
C ARG A 151 1.01 -17.25 -6.84
N VAL A 152 0.57 -16.02 -7.12
CA VAL A 152 0.44 -15.53 -8.50
C VAL A 152 1.81 -15.46 -9.16
N TYR A 153 2.78 -14.89 -8.46
CA TYR A 153 4.17 -14.84 -8.91
C TYR A 153 4.85 -16.17 -8.55
N VAL A 154 5.44 -16.88 -9.53
CA VAL A 154 6.16 -18.16 -9.31
C VAL A 154 7.62 -17.96 -8.92
N ARG A 155 8.24 -19.00 -8.30
CA ARG A 155 9.61 -18.95 -7.73
C ARG A 155 10.68 -18.54 -8.75
N SER A 156 10.40 -18.73 -10.04
CA SER A 156 11.23 -18.35 -11.19
C SER A 156 11.11 -16.88 -11.62
N ALA A 157 10.22 -16.08 -11.01
CA ALA A 157 10.28 -14.62 -11.10
C ALA A 157 11.52 -14.16 -10.31
N GLU A 158 12.70 -14.35 -10.91
CA GLU A 158 13.99 -14.13 -10.29
C GLU A 158 14.19 -12.63 -10.05
N TRP A 159 14.18 -12.23 -8.78
CA TRP A 159 14.61 -10.89 -8.35
C TRP A 159 15.88 -10.43 -9.08
N ASP A 160 16.84 -11.35 -9.23
CA ASP A 160 18.12 -11.10 -9.90
C ASP A 160 17.98 -10.76 -11.39
N LYS A 161 17.00 -11.33 -12.13
CA LYS A 161 16.75 -11.03 -13.56
C LYS A 161 15.73 -9.92 -13.80
N GLY A 162 14.98 -9.53 -12.76
CA GLY A 162 13.99 -8.46 -12.84
C GLY A 162 14.47 -7.20 -12.13
N CYS A 163 14.20 -7.13 -10.84
CA CYS A 163 14.42 -5.92 -10.05
C CYS A 163 15.88 -5.54 -9.83
N LYS A 164 16.82 -6.49 -9.83
CA LYS A 164 18.23 -6.17 -9.64
C LYS A 164 18.82 -5.42 -10.84
N GLU A 165 18.44 -5.81 -12.05
CA GLU A 165 18.84 -5.16 -13.31
C GLU A 165 18.04 -3.88 -13.57
N ASN A 166 16.78 -3.83 -13.10
CA ASN A 166 15.90 -2.68 -13.26
C ASN A 166 15.29 -2.21 -11.93
N GLN A 167 16.15 -1.68 -11.07
CA GLN A 167 15.83 -1.29 -9.70
C GLN A 167 14.75 -0.21 -9.65
N GLN A 168 14.85 0.77 -10.55
CA GLN A 168 13.86 1.84 -10.67
C GLN A 168 12.48 1.28 -11.05
N THR A 169 12.40 0.31 -11.97
CA THR A 169 11.12 -0.30 -12.33
C THR A 169 10.42 -0.96 -11.15
N CYS A 170 11.16 -1.66 -10.28
CA CYS A 170 10.53 -2.27 -9.11
C CYS A 170 10.15 -1.26 -8.04
N ALA A 171 10.88 -0.15 -7.92
CA ALA A 171 10.44 0.98 -7.10
C ALA A 171 9.17 1.63 -7.68
N GLU A 172 9.06 1.77 -9.00
CA GLU A 172 7.85 2.25 -9.68
C GLU A 172 6.66 1.31 -9.46
N VAL A 173 6.88 -0.01 -9.50
CA VAL A 173 5.84 -1.00 -9.18
C VAL A 173 5.37 -0.82 -7.74
N PHE A 174 6.31 -0.79 -6.79
CA PHE A 174 5.98 -0.61 -5.37
C PHE A 174 5.22 0.70 -5.13
N LEU A 175 5.76 1.84 -5.59
CA LEU A 175 5.11 3.14 -5.46
C LEU A 175 3.72 3.16 -6.10
N GLY A 176 3.55 2.49 -7.24
CA GLY A 176 2.28 2.46 -7.97
C GLY A 176 1.15 1.77 -7.21
N PHE A 177 1.46 0.73 -6.41
CA PHE A 177 0.47 -0.02 -5.64
C PHE A 177 0.29 0.42 -4.19
N LEU A 178 1.18 1.27 -3.68
CA LEU A 178 1.11 1.76 -2.30
C LEU A 178 -0.26 2.30 -1.89
N PRO A 179 -0.97 3.11 -2.72
CA PRO A 179 -2.32 3.57 -2.36
C PRO A 179 -3.30 2.43 -2.07
N ALA A 180 -3.30 1.39 -2.91
CA ALA A 180 -4.16 0.24 -2.73
C ALA A 180 -3.74 -0.62 -1.54
N LEU A 181 -2.42 -0.76 -1.33
CA LEU A 181 -1.89 -1.47 -0.16
C LEU A 181 -2.27 -0.75 1.14
N HIS A 182 -2.09 0.57 1.21
CA HIS A 182 -2.53 1.38 2.35
C HIS A 182 -4.03 1.22 2.59
N ALA A 183 -4.87 1.42 1.57
CA ALA A 183 -6.32 1.27 1.70
C ALA A 183 -6.72 -0.12 2.22
N SER A 184 -6.04 -1.16 1.73
CA SER A 184 -6.25 -2.54 2.16
C SER A 184 -5.88 -2.77 3.62
N LEU A 185 -4.70 -2.31 4.04
CA LEU A 185 -4.20 -2.50 5.40
C LEU A 185 -5.00 -1.68 6.41
N SER A 186 -5.41 -0.46 6.08
CA SER A 186 -6.29 0.35 6.92
C SER A 186 -7.67 -0.29 7.07
N THR A 187 -8.25 -0.77 5.96
CA THR A 187 -9.51 -1.51 6.00
C THR A 187 -9.40 -2.78 6.84
N LEU A 188 -8.31 -3.53 6.70
CA LEU A 188 -8.07 -4.72 7.49
C LEU A 188 -7.96 -4.38 8.98
N HIS A 189 -7.19 -3.35 9.32
CA HIS A 189 -7.06 -2.84 10.69
C HIS A 189 -8.43 -2.47 11.29
N ASP A 190 -9.29 -1.78 10.54
CA ASP A 190 -10.62 -1.38 11.01
C ASP A 190 -11.52 -2.60 11.26
N ILE A 191 -11.52 -3.56 10.35
CA ILE A 191 -12.28 -4.82 10.49
C ILE A 191 -11.82 -5.58 11.73
N ILE A 192 -10.51 -5.80 11.84
CA ILE A 192 -9.97 -6.63 12.92
C ILE A 192 -9.93 -5.89 14.24
N SER A 193 -10.12 -4.58 14.33
CA SER A 193 -10.17 -3.83 15.59
C SER A 193 -11.55 -3.88 16.28
N GLY A 194 -12.59 -4.37 15.59
CA GLY A 194 -13.94 -4.49 16.15
C GLY A 194 -14.03 -5.50 17.31
N ASP A 195 -14.97 -5.28 18.23
CA ASP A 195 -15.17 -6.13 19.42
C ASP A 195 -15.52 -7.58 19.07
N ASN A 196 -16.10 -7.82 17.89
CA ASN A 196 -16.49 -9.13 17.39
C ASN A 196 -15.42 -9.82 16.53
N ALA A 197 -14.16 -9.35 16.52
CA ALA A 197 -13.13 -9.89 15.64
C ALA A 197 -12.90 -11.42 15.81
N SER A 198 -13.02 -11.96 17.02
CA SER A 198 -12.90 -13.41 17.29
C SER A 198 -14.03 -14.24 16.66
N GLU A 199 -15.16 -13.62 16.29
CA GLU A 199 -16.29 -14.30 15.64
C GLU A 199 -16.12 -14.33 14.11
N LEU A 200 -15.18 -13.57 13.56
CA LEU A 200 -14.97 -13.42 12.13
C LEU A 200 -13.93 -14.42 11.63
N GLN A 201 -14.35 -15.43 10.87
CA GLN A 201 -13.45 -16.42 10.29
C GLN A 201 -12.93 -15.96 8.92
N VAL A 202 -11.63 -16.06 8.66
CA VAL A 202 -11.03 -15.62 7.39
C VAL A 202 -11.50 -16.42 6.18
N ASN A 203 -11.92 -17.67 6.40
CA ASN A 203 -12.39 -18.58 5.36
C ASN A 203 -13.91 -18.56 5.16
N ASP A 204 -14.64 -17.61 5.75
CA ASP A 204 -16.09 -17.50 5.63
C ASP A 204 -16.46 -16.25 4.81
N LYS A 205 -16.95 -16.49 3.59
CA LYS A 205 -17.30 -15.43 2.64
C LYS A 205 -18.54 -14.62 3.03
N ASP A 206 -19.29 -15.04 4.04
CA ASP A 206 -20.55 -14.39 4.39
C ASP A 206 -20.32 -13.30 5.47
N ASN A 207 -19.23 -13.42 6.23
CA ASN A 207 -18.82 -12.41 7.20
C ASN A 207 -17.97 -11.28 6.58
N THR A 208 -17.63 -10.26 7.36
CA THR A 208 -16.95 -9.07 6.85
C THR A 208 -15.49 -9.32 6.43
N ILE A 209 -14.74 -10.17 7.15
CA ILE A 209 -13.33 -10.40 6.85
C ILE A 209 -13.15 -11.27 5.60
N GLY A 210 -13.96 -12.33 5.44
CA GLY A 210 -13.89 -13.18 4.27
C GLY A 210 -14.39 -12.46 3.00
N ARG A 211 -15.43 -11.62 3.08
CA ARG A 211 -15.84 -10.76 1.96
C ARG A 211 -14.73 -9.81 1.52
N PHE A 212 -14.05 -9.18 2.48
CA PHE A 212 -12.94 -8.29 2.20
C PHE A 212 -11.78 -9.04 1.52
N LEU A 213 -11.38 -10.20 2.04
CA LEU A 213 -10.31 -11.02 1.46
C LEU A 213 -10.69 -11.55 0.07
N GLN A 214 -11.95 -11.94 -0.15
CA GLN A 214 -12.42 -12.34 -1.48
C GLN A 214 -12.33 -11.18 -2.49
N ALA A 215 -12.82 -10.00 -2.12
CA ALA A 215 -12.74 -8.80 -2.97
C ALA A 215 -11.28 -8.40 -3.28
N SER A 216 -10.39 -8.71 -2.34
CA SER A 216 -8.95 -8.52 -2.38
C SER A 216 -8.18 -9.56 -3.21
N GLY A 217 -8.88 -10.51 -3.84
CA GLY A 217 -8.29 -11.48 -4.78
C GLY A 217 -8.03 -12.88 -4.20
N PHE A 218 -8.36 -13.13 -2.93
CA PHE A 218 -8.14 -14.43 -2.30
C PHE A 218 -9.27 -15.42 -2.59
N GLU A 219 -8.90 -16.67 -2.89
CA GLU A 219 -9.86 -17.78 -2.95
C GLU A 219 -10.13 -18.30 -1.53
N VAL A 220 -11.10 -17.67 -0.86
CA VAL A 220 -11.36 -17.79 0.59
C VAL A 220 -11.40 -19.24 1.11
N TYR A 221 -12.07 -20.16 0.42
CA TYR A 221 -12.20 -21.55 0.88
C TYR A 221 -11.00 -22.44 0.53
N ASP A 222 -10.36 -22.17 -0.60
CA ASP A 222 -9.33 -23.04 -1.16
C ASP A 222 -7.93 -22.66 -0.67
N GLN A 223 -7.70 -21.37 -0.42
CA GLN A 223 -6.38 -20.80 -0.16
C GLN A 223 -6.18 -20.35 1.28
N LEU A 224 -7.24 -20.09 2.05
CA LEU A 224 -7.12 -19.59 3.42
C LEU A 224 -7.38 -20.67 4.45
N LYS A 225 -6.69 -20.57 5.59
CA LYS A 225 -6.91 -21.47 6.74
C LYS A 225 -8.29 -21.25 7.35
N GLY A 226 -8.92 -22.34 7.79
CA GLY A 226 -10.26 -22.29 8.36
C GLY A 226 -10.35 -22.16 9.87
N ASP A 227 -9.21 -22.24 10.55
CA ASP A 227 -9.06 -22.07 12.00
C ASP A 227 -8.50 -20.69 12.39
N VAL A 228 -8.40 -19.77 11.42
CA VAL A 228 -7.91 -18.41 11.65
C VAL A 228 -9.09 -17.47 11.75
N ASP A 229 -9.24 -16.87 12.93
CA ASP A 229 -10.22 -15.83 13.22
C ASP A 229 -9.60 -14.42 13.15
N GLY A 230 -10.43 -13.40 13.27
CA GLY A 230 -10.01 -12.01 13.25
C GLY A 230 -9.14 -11.62 14.45
N GLN A 231 -9.23 -12.32 15.59
CA GLN A 231 -8.36 -12.07 16.74
C GLN A 231 -6.93 -12.58 16.47
N THR A 232 -6.80 -13.79 15.94
CA THR A 232 -5.52 -14.36 15.48
C THR A 232 -4.91 -13.47 14.40
N LEU A 233 -5.75 -12.96 13.48
CA LEU A 233 -5.28 -12.04 12.45
C LEU A 233 -4.87 -10.68 13.02
N ARG A 234 -5.57 -10.15 14.03
CA ARG A 234 -5.18 -8.92 14.77
C ARG A 234 -3.79 -9.05 15.37
N GLU A 235 -3.48 -10.19 15.97
CA GLU A 235 -2.15 -10.47 16.54
C GLU A 235 -1.07 -10.50 15.45
N ALA A 236 -1.36 -11.12 14.31
CA ALA A 236 -0.46 -11.12 13.14
C ALA A 236 -0.30 -9.72 12.51
N ALA A 237 -1.33 -8.88 12.64
CA ALA A 237 -1.41 -7.52 12.13
C ALA A 237 -0.95 -6.47 13.14
N ALA A 238 -0.32 -6.83 14.26
CA ALA A 238 0.02 -5.89 15.34
C ALA A 238 0.91 -4.71 14.91
N PHE A 239 1.58 -4.82 13.75
CA PHE A 239 2.34 -3.72 13.15
C PHE A 239 1.47 -2.59 12.57
N LEU A 240 0.19 -2.85 12.31
CA LEU A 240 -0.77 -1.88 11.76
C LEU A 240 -1.29 -0.92 12.83
N THR A 241 -0.42 -0.20 13.52
CA THR A 241 -0.90 0.87 14.41
C THR A 241 -1.44 2.06 13.60
N PRO A 242 -2.32 2.89 14.16
CA PRO A 242 -2.78 4.12 13.50
C PRO A 242 -1.61 4.99 13.01
N GLU A 243 -0.55 5.13 13.82
CA GLU A 243 0.65 5.89 13.46
C GLU A 243 1.42 5.24 12.29
N TYR A 244 1.46 3.90 12.24
CA TYR A 244 2.09 3.20 11.12
C TYR A 244 1.30 3.37 9.82
N LEU A 245 -0.03 3.24 9.87
CA LEU A 245 -0.90 3.46 8.71
C LEU A 245 -0.76 4.89 8.19
N GLN A 246 -0.68 5.88 9.08
CA GLN A 246 -0.43 7.27 8.71
C GLN A 246 0.92 7.43 7.98
N LYS A 247 1.99 6.82 8.49
CA LYS A 247 3.31 6.79 7.80
C LYS A 247 3.24 6.14 6.42
N LEU A 248 2.48 5.06 6.28
CA LEU A 248 2.29 4.38 5.00
C LEU A 248 1.47 5.24 4.02
N TYR A 249 0.45 5.96 4.51
CA TYR A 249 -0.32 6.92 3.71
C TYR A 249 0.58 8.00 3.10
N TYR A 250 1.51 8.55 3.88
CA TYR A 250 2.48 9.52 3.37
C TYR A 250 3.41 8.95 2.32
N LEU A 251 3.85 7.70 2.51
CA LEU A 251 4.70 7.01 1.57
C LEU A 251 3.99 6.78 0.21
N CYS A 252 2.65 6.80 0.17
CA CYS A 252 1.90 6.79 -1.08
C CYS A 252 2.24 7.99 -1.99
N GLY A 253 2.81 9.06 -1.44
CA GLY A 253 3.35 10.18 -2.22
C GLY A 253 2.29 10.94 -3.00
N PHE A 254 1.04 10.98 -2.54
CA PHE A 254 -0.07 11.66 -3.23
C PHE A 254 0.24 13.12 -3.56
N TRP A 255 0.92 13.80 -2.64
CA TRP A 255 1.36 15.19 -2.75
C TRP A 255 2.44 15.41 -3.83
N LYS A 256 3.12 14.36 -4.30
CA LYS A 256 4.24 14.46 -5.26
C LYS A 256 3.95 13.76 -6.58
N LEU A 257 3.47 12.52 -6.50
CA LEU A 257 3.34 11.59 -7.64
C LEU A 257 1.94 11.66 -8.29
N TYR A 258 0.99 12.30 -7.63
CA TYR A 258 -0.42 12.34 -8.03
C TYR A 258 -0.96 13.77 -8.16
N THR A 259 -0.12 14.80 -8.11
CA THR A 259 -0.56 16.18 -8.30
C THR A 259 -1.19 16.37 -9.68
N LYS A 260 -2.29 17.11 -9.73
CA LYS A 260 -2.75 17.64 -11.02
C LYS A 260 -1.90 18.88 -11.33
N PRO A 261 -1.42 19.05 -12.57
CA PRO A 261 -0.97 20.38 -12.99
C PRO A 261 -2.17 21.31 -12.84
N TYR A 262 -1.98 22.45 -12.15
CA TYR A 262 -2.89 23.58 -12.25
C TYR A 262 -2.97 23.95 -13.73
N ILE A 263 -4.02 23.52 -14.41
CA ILE A 263 -4.42 24.18 -15.65
C ILE A 263 -5.05 25.47 -15.17
N TYR A 264 -4.27 26.54 -15.15
CA TYR A 264 -4.84 27.87 -15.23
C TYR A 264 -5.53 27.92 -16.60
N ASP A 265 -6.84 27.73 -16.62
CA ASP A 265 -7.66 28.17 -17.75
C ASP A 265 -7.56 29.70 -17.77
N TYR A 266 -6.59 30.22 -18.53
CA TYR A 266 -6.46 31.63 -18.90
C TYR A 266 -7.43 31.97 -20.02
#